data_AF-A0A3D0QHL2-F1
#
_entry.id   AF-A0A3D0QHL2-F1
#
_cell.length_a   1.000
_cell.length_b   1.000
_cell.length_c   1.000
_cell.angle_alpha   90.00
_cell.angle_beta   90.00
_cell.angle_gamma   90.00
#
_symmetry.space_group_name_H-M   'P 1'
#
loop_
_entity.id
_entity.type
_entity.pdbx_description
1 polymer ?
#
loop_
_entity_poly.entity_id
_entity_poly.type
_entity_poly.pdbx_seq_one_letter_code
_entity_poly.pdbx_strand_id
1 'polypeptide(L)' 'MTKASNKRLWIVVKVEGGIPVQAEAYQDRIIARSRIREMRKEMNEERDETGLFLSKLGIPSSEPVQ' A
#
# COMPACT_ATOMS: atom_id res chain seq x y z
N MET A 1 4.20 19.12 -22.18
CA MET A 1 3.05 18.77 -21.30
C MET A 1 3.07 17.27 -21.03
N THR A 2 3.76 16.84 -19.97
CA THR A 2 3.75 15.43 -19.55
C THR A 2 2.40 15.16 -18.88
N LYS A 3 1.50 14.46 -19.57
CA LYS A 3 0.26 13.95 -18.96
C LYS A 3 0.67 13.17 -17.71
N ALA A 4 0.29 13.68 -16.54
CA ALA A 4 0.37 12.93 -15.29
C ALA A 4 -0.43 11.64 -15.52
N SER A 5 0.27 10.55 -15.82
CA SER A 5 -0.35 9.26 -15.99
C SER A 5 -1.01 8.94 -14.65
N ASN A 6 -2.34 8.91 -14.62
CA ASN A 6 -3.18 8.56 -13.49
C ASN A 6 -2.94 7.09 -13.08
N LYS A 7 -1.73 6.78 -12.62
CA LYS A 7 -1.29 5.44 -12.27
C LYS A 7 -1.91 5.11 -10.92
N ARG A 8 -2.78 4.11 -10.94
CA ARG A 8 -3.34 3.49 -9.74
C ARG A 8 -2.34 2.47 -9.23
N LEU A 9 -2.05 2.51 -7.95
CA LEU A 9 -1.19 1.55 -7.27
C LEU A 9 -1.97 0.88 -6.13
N TRP A 10 -1.73 -0.40 -5.97
CA TRP A 10 -2.20 -1.20 -4.85
C TRP A 10 -1.10 -1.25 -3.81
N ILE A 11 -1.36 -0.68 -2.64
CA ILE A 11 -0.41 -0.65 -1.53
C ILE A 11 -0.79 -1.74 -0.53
N VAL A 12 0.15 -2.64 -0.27
CA VAL A 12 0.07 -3.63 0.81
C VAL A 12 0.83 -3.06 2.01
N VAL A 13 0.18 -3.04 3.17
CA VAL A 13 0.81 -2.62 4.43
C VAL A 13 0.80 -3.78 5.40
N LYS A 14 1.93 -4.03 6.07
CA LYS A 14 2.05 -4.93 7.22
C LYS A 14 2.20 -4.09 8.49
N VAL A 15 1.41 -4.43 9.49
CA VAL A 15 1.42 -3.85 10.82
C VAL A 15 1.76 -4.96 11.80
N GLU A 16 2.73 -4.72 12.68
CA GLU A 16 3.11 -5.64 13.75
C GLU A 16 2.95 -4.92 15.09
N GLY A 17 2.12 -5.46 15.99
CA GLY A 17 1.86 -4.85 17.29
C GLY A 17 1.33 -3.40 17.23
N GLY A 18 0.56 -3.07 16.19
CA GLY A 18 0.03 -1.73 15.95
C GLY A 18 0.99 -0.75 15.25
N ILE A 19 2.20 -1.19 14.88
CA ILE A 19 3.20 -0.37 14.19
C ILE A 19 3.31 -0.80 12.72
N PRO A 20 3.12 0.11 11.73
CA PRO A 20 3.40 -0.21 10.34
C PRO A 20 4.89 -0.48 10.14
N VAL A 21 5.24 -1.71 9.75
CA VAL A 21 6.64 -2.14 9.56
C VAL A 21 7.04 -2.26 8.10
N GLN A 22 6.05 -2.38 7.19
CA GLN A 22 6.32 -2.60 5.77
C GLN A 22 5.19 -2.02 4.90
N ALA A 23 5.57 -1.39 3.79
CA ALA A 23 4.65 -0.92 2.76
C ALA A 23 5.22 -1.24 1.36
N GLU A 24 4.44 -1.97 0.56
CA GLU A 24 4.83 -2.39 -0.80
C GLU A 24 3.78 -1.93 -1.82
N ALA A 25 4.22 -1.35 -2.94
CA ALA A 25 3.33 -0.84 -3.98
C ALA A 25 3.37 -1.71 -5.24
N TYR A 26 2.19 -2.05 -5.75
CA TYR A 26 1.97 -2.93 -6.88
C TYR A 26 1.09 -2.26 -7.94
N GLN A 27 1.38 -2.50 -9.21
CA GLN A 27 0.48 -2.08 -10.30
C GLN A 27 -0.71 -3.04 -10.45
N ASP A 28 -0.52 -4.32 -10.12
CA ASP A 28 -1.54 -5.37 -10.24
C ASP A 28 -2.13 -5.73 -8.88
N ARG A 29 -3.48 -5.75 -8.82
CA ARG A 29 -4.24 -6.12 -7.62
C ARG A 29 -4.03 -7.58 -7.23
N ILE A 30 -3.91 -8.48 -8.21
CA ILE A 30 -3.79 -9.93 -8.00
C ILE A 30 -2.46 -10.22 -7.29
N ILE A 31 -1.38 -9.61 -7.76
CA ILE A 31 -0.05 -9.72 -7.13
C ILE A 31 -0.09 -9.19 -5.69
N ALA A 32 -0.67 -8.01 -5.48
CA ALA A 32 -0.81 -7.43 -4.15
C ALA A 32 -1.63 -8.32 -3.20
N ARG A 33 -2.71 -8.96 -3.69
CA ARG A 33 -3.48 -9.93 -2.90
C ARG A 33 -2.70 -11.21 -2.59
N SER A 34 -1.90 -11.70 -3.54
CA SER A 34 -1.03 -12.86 -3.30
C SER A 34 -0.04 -12.56 -2.18
N ARG A 35 0.57 -11.36 -2.22
CA ARG A 35 1.51 -10.92 -1.20
C ARG A 35 0.90 -10.88 0.20
N ILE A 36 -0.33 -10.38 0.35
CA ILE A 36 -1.04 -10.42 1.64
C ILE A 36 -1.21 -11.84 2.14
N ARG A 37 -1.58 -12.78 1.26
CA ARG A 37 -1.73 -14.20 1.64
C ARG A 37 -0.41 -14.82 2.08
N GLU A 38 0.69 -14.44 1.44
CA GLU A 38 2.03 -14.88 1.84
C GLU A 38 2.41 -14.31 3.20
N MET A 39 2.29 -13.00 3.40
CA MET A 39 2.59 -12.35 4.67
C MET A 39 1.81 -12.96 5.83
N ARG A 40 0.52 -13.23 5.63
CA ARG A 40 -0.35 -13.85 6.65
C ARG A 40 0.13 -15.21 7.13
N LYS A 41 0.91 -15.97 6.35
CA LYS A 41 1.45 -17.27 6.78
C LYS A 41 2.47 -17.14 7.92
N GLU A 42 3.08 -15.97 8.07
CA GLU A 42 4.17 -15.71 9.01
C GLU A 42 3.76 -14.72 10.12
N MET A 43 2.51 -14.26 10.11
CA MET A 43 1.99 -13.25 11.06
C MET A 43 1.38 -13.89 12.30
N ASN A 44 1.45 -13.16 13.41
CA ASN A 44 0.66 -13.45 14.60
C ASN A 44 -0.74 -12.83 14.45
N GLU A 45 -1.77 -13.64 14.26
CA GLU A 45 -3.15 -13.17 14.00
C GLU A 45 -3.77 -12.33 15.14
N GLU A 46 -3.26 -12.45 16.36
CA GLU A 46 -3.76 -11.67 17.51
C GLU A 46 -3.17 -10.26 17.59
N ARG A 47 -2.01 -10.03 16.96
CA ARG A 47 -1.20 -8.82 17.15
C ARG A 47 -0.85 -8.09 15.86
N ASP A 48 -0.88 -8.78 14.74
CA ASP A 48 -0.42 -8.29 13.45
C ASP A 48 -1.58 -8.13 12.47
N GLU A 49 -1.49 -7.12 11.62
CA GLU A 49 -2.51 -6.84 10.60
C GLU A 49 -1.88 -6.63 9.23
N THR A 50 -2.66 -6.94 8.18
CA THR A 50 -2.32 -6.61 6.80
C THR A 50 -3.48 -5.95 6.09
N GLY A 51 -3.19 -4.88 5.36
CA GLY A 51 -4.17 -4.11 4.61
C GLY A 51 -3.82 -3.97 3.13
N LEU A 52 -4.86 -3.88 2.29
CA LEU A 52 -4.72 -3.57 0.86
C LEU A 52 -5.44 -2.27 0.54
N PHE A 53 -4.71 -1.29 0.01
CA PHE A 53 -5.22 0.05 -0.27
C PHE A 53 -5.03 0.40 -1.74
N LEU A 54 -6.02 1.04 -2.36
CA LEU A 54 -5.88 1.61 -3.69
C LEU A 54 -5.47 3.06 -3.57
N SER A 55 -4.28 3.41 -4.04
CA SER A 55 -3.80 4.78 -4.11
C SER A 55 -3.76 5.26 -5.56
N LYS A 56 -4.18 6.50 -5.78
CA LYS A 56 -3.90 7.21 -7.02
C LYS A 56 -2.62 7.98 -6.79
N LEU A 57 -1.62 7.79 -7.63
CA LEU A 57 -0.42 8.62 -7.58
C LEU A 57 -0.78 10.03 -8.10
N GLY A 58 -1.31 10.87 -7.22
CA GLY A 58 -1.38 12.30 -7.44
C GLY A 58 -0.02 12.87 -7.08
N ILE A 59 0.62 13.59 -8.00
CA ILE A 59 1.71 14.49 -7.62
C ILE A 59 1.06 15.47 -6.62
N PRO A 60 1.55 15.57 -5.37
CA PRO A 60 1.02 16.58 -4.47
C PRO A 60 1.18 17.92 -5.18
N SER A 61 0.06 18.61 -5.43
CA SER A 61 0.13 20.00 -5.85
C SER A 61 0.89 20.69 -4.73
N SER A 62 2.06 21.20 -5.06
CA SER A 62 2.83 22.11 -4.24
C SER A 62 2.04 23.42 -4.15
N GLU A 63 0.90 23.40 -3.47
CA GLU A 63 0.25 24.61 -3.02
C GLU A 63 0.88 24.94 -1.66
N PRO A 64 1.48 26.13 -1.51
CA PRO A 64 2.00 26.54 -0.23
C PRO A 64 0.83 26.62 0.74
N VAL A 65 1.00 26.01 1.91
CA VAL A 65 0.11 26.22 3.05
C VAL A 65 0.14 27.72 3.35
N GLN A 66 -0.98 28.41 3.10
CA GLN A 66 -1.18 29.82 3.44
C GLN A 66 -1.41 29.98 4.94
#